data_AF-A0A1F3V2D0-F1
#
_entry.id   AF-A0A1F3V2D0-F1
#
_cell.length_a   1.000
_cell.length_b   1.000
_cell.length_c   1.000
_cell.angle_alpha   90.00
_cell.angle_beta   90.00
_cell.angle_gamma   90.00
#
_symmetry.space_group_name_H-M   'P 1'
#
loop_
_entity.id
_entity.type
_entity.pdbx_description
1 polymer ?
#
loop_
_entity_poly.entity_id
_entity_poly.type
_entity_poly.pdbx_seq_one_letter_code
_entity_poly.pdbx_strand_id
1 'polypeptide(L)'
;MSTITKKLLSIAVALFFVSLFTYYIEHRRGYDLVAGAEFISGLDISKIERIVIKSKAGQGELDFVKEGPTFVLAGHNSFPADTGKINEFLYKVASIQIAEKVSSSDKSYNAYGVAEGIADATVALYGKENSKLVEFYLGSRNNNGGSHIRNVTSSDTYLTMEGLSIETEKDFFIDKTILNLKTEDIVTISAAGEFGSFVVKKDLAPASDGSASTSVSKFVLATAPAEKVDQSKIDEFVRAFNNISFTEFIAADDAKLKSVKFESRYEVKMADAMAYLVEIGVGGSTDKDKKYYCRISSNINELPAQVQLNKDADKAELEKVNQMLLARDKANIFNNRNGRWVYEIVEYKFKSLNKGRDSFK
;
A
#
# COMPACT_ATOMS: atom_id res chain seq x y z
N MET A 1 -12.95 -13.14 75.93
CA MET A 1 -12.09 -13.74 74.87
C MET A 1 -10.84 -14.28 75.53
N SER A 2 -10.60 -15.60 75.47
CA SER A 2 -9.41 -16.23 76.07
C SER A 2 -8.13 -15.61 75.49
N THR A 3 -7.09 -15.49 76.31
CA THR A 3 -5.75 -15.01 75.90
C THR A 3 -5.23 -15.79 74.69
N ILE A 4 -5.65 -17.04 74.53
CA ILE A 4 -5.34 -17.91 73.40
C ILE A 4 -6.02 -17.40 72.10
N THR A 5 -7.30 -17.02 72.18
CA THR A 5 -8.07 -16.52 71.02
C THR A 5 -7.51 -15.20 70.51
N LYS A 6 -7.04 -14.32 71.41
CA LYS A 6 -6.39 -13.06 71.01
C LYS A 6 -5.06 -13.30 70.29
N LYS A 7 -4.24 -14.25 70.77
CA LYS A 7 -2.96 -14.61 70.12
C LYS A 7 -3.17 -15.22 68.73
N LEU A 8 -4.16 -16.09 68.57
CA LEU A 8 -4.53 -16.66 67.27
C LEU A 8 -4.99 -15.60 66.27
N LEU A 9 -5.81 -14.64 66.70
CA LEU A 9 -6.26 -13.53 65.85
C LEU A 9 -5.09 -12.64 65.40
N SER A 10 -4.15 -12.33 66.30
CA SER A 10 -2.95 -11.54 65.97
C SER A 10 -2.08 -12.22 64.91
N ILE A 11 -1.89 -13.54 65.01
CA ILE A 11 -1.11 -14.32 64.04
C ILE A 11 -1.81 -14.34 62.68
N ALA A 12 -3.13 -14.53 62.65
CA ALA A 12 -3.90 -14.54 61.39
C ALA A 12 -3.83 -13.19 60.67
N VAL A 13 -3.93 -12.08 61.40
CA VAL A 13 -3.80 -10.73 60.84
C VAL A 13 -2.39 -10.49 60.29
N ALA A 14 -1.35 -10.91 61.02
CA ALA A 14 0.03 -10.80 60.56
C ALA A 14 0.27 -11.61 59.27
N LEU A 15 -0.24 -12.84 59.20
CA LEU A 15 -0.14 -13.67 57.99
C LEU A 15 -0.92 -13.08 56.80
N PHE A 16 -2.08 -12.46 57.04
CA PHE A 16 -2.84 -11.77 56.00
C PHE A 16 -2.06 -10.58 55.42
N PHE A 17 -1.40 -9.78 56.27
CA PHE A 17 -0.55 -8.68 55.79
C PHE A 17 0.70 -9.17 55.08
N VAL A 18 1.34 -10.25 55.55
CA VAL A 18 2.46 -10.87 54.84
C VAL A 18 2.01 -11.39 53.47
N SER A 19 0.85 -12.03 53.39
CA SER A 19 0.27 -12.50 52.13
C SER A 19 -0.07 -11.36 51.17
N LEU A 20 -0.62 -10.25 51.67
CA LEU A 20 -0.86 -9.04 50.88
C LEU A 20 0.45 -8.41 50.39
N PHE A 21 1.47 -8.40 51.24
CA PHE A 21 2.79 -7.88 50.91
C PHE A 21 3.52 -8.75 49.88
N THR A 22 3.47 -10.07 50.01
CA THR A 22 4.01 -11.00 49.00
C THR A 22 3.23 -10.91 47.70
N TYR A 23 1.89 -10.86 47.75
CA TYR A 23 1.05 -10.65 46.58
C TYR A 23 1.38 -9.33 45.87
N TYR A 24 1.58 -8.25 46.63
CA TYR A 24 1.95 -6.94 46.10
C TYR A 24 3.36 -6.92 45.48
N ILE A 25 4.31 -7.65 46.07
CA ILE A 25 5.67 -7.80 45.53
C ILE A 25 5.67 -8.68 44.27
N GLU A 26 4.96 -9.80 44.28
CA GLU A 26 4.86 -10.72 43.13
C GLU A 26 4.10 -10.07 41.97
N HIS A 27 3.03 -9.32 42.23
CA HIS A 27 2.31 -8.58 41.17
C HIS A 27 3.07 -7.36 40.64
N ARG A 28 4.12 -6.89 41.32
CA ARG A 28 5.08 -5.92 40.76
C ARG A 28 6.23 -6.58 40.00
N ARG A 29 6.50 -7.86 40.26
CA ARG A 29 7.44 -8.67 39.48
C ARG A 29 6.71 -9.22 38.25
N GLY A 30 6.49 -8.35 37.26
CA GLY A 30 6.43 -8.84 35.89
C GLY A 30 7.68 -9.69 35.65
N TYR A 31 7.53 -10.84 34.99
CA TYR A 31 8.68 -11.64 34.61
C TYR A 31 9.61 -10.76 33.78
N ASP A 32 10.81 -10.45 34.31
CA ASP A 32 11.81 -9.70 33.57
C ASP A 32 12.09 -10.44 32.26
N LEU A 33 12.04 -9.71 31.14
CA LEU A 33 12.40 -10.29 29.86
C LEU A 33 13.89 -10.62 29.88
N VAL A 34 14.20 -11.89 29.66
CA VAL A 34 15.58 -12.39 29.53
C VAL A 34 16.09 -12.19 28.10
N ALA A 35 17.40 -12.25 27.92
CA ALA A 35 18.02 -12.20 26.60
C ALA A 35 17.41 -13.25 25.66
N GLY A 36 17.07 -12.84 24.44
CA GLY A 36 16.41 -13.66 23.42
C GLY A 36 14.89 -13.76 23.56
N ALA A 37 14.29 -13.24 24.63
CA ALA A 37 12.84 -13.23 24.78
C ALA A 37 12.18 -12.28 23.77
N GLU A 38 11.00 -12.67 23.29
CA GLU A 38 10.14 -11.79 22.49
C GLU A 38 9.67 -10.61 23.34
N PHE A 39 9.80 -9.41 22.80
CA PHE A 39 9.32 -8.20 23.46
C PHE A 39 7.80 -8.17 23.59
N ILE A 40 7.08 -8.73 22.60
CA ILE A 40 5.61 -8.79 22.57
C ILE A 40 5.19 -10.27 22.53
N SER A 41 5.26 -10.92 23.68
CA SER A 41 4.92 -12.34 23.80
C SER A 41 3.45 -12.59 23.45
N GLY A 42 3.20 -13.57 22.57
CA GLY A 42 1.85 -14.05 22.24
C GLY A 42 1.04 -13.10 21.34
N LEU A 43 1.67 -12.19 20.61
CA LEU A 43 1.00 -11.33 19.64
C LEU A 43 0.39 -12.16 18.49
N ASP A 44 -0.93 -12.22 18.46
CA ASP A 44 -1.68 -12.85 17.39
C ASP A 44 -1.98 -11.83 16.28
N ILE A 45 -1.14 -11.82 15.24
CA ILE A 45 -1.22 -10.88 14.12
C ILE A 45 -2.61 -10.92 13.44
N SER A 46 -3.28 -12.08 13.45
CA SER A 46 -4.60 -12.24 12.81
C SER A 46 -5.71 -11.41 13.47
N LYS A 47 -5.54 -11.08 14.75
CA LYS A 47 -6.48 -10.28 15.55
C LYS A 47 -6.31 -8.78 15.41
N ILE A 48 -5.28 -8.31 14.70
CA ILE A 48 -5.03 -6.89 14.50
C ILE A 48 -6.06 -6.34 13.50
N GLU A 49 -6.77 -5.28 13.92
CA GLU A 49 -7.76 -4.56 13.11
C GLU A 49 -7.39 -3.10 12.88
N ARG A 50 -6.47 -2.54 13.68
CA ARG A 50 -5.95 -1.18 13.48
C ARG A 50 -4.49 -1.07 13.91
N ILE A 51 -3.72 -0.30 13.15
CA ILE A 51 -2.30 -0.03 13.37
C ILE A 51 -2.13 1.49 13.39
N VAL A 52 -1.53 2.02 14.45
CA VAL A 52 -1.16 3.44 14.54
C VAL A 52 0.34 3.55 14.67
N ILE A 53 0.97 4.28 13.75
CA ILE A 53 2.40 4.56 13.76
C ILE A 53 2.58 6.06 13.85
N LYS A 54 3.30 6.53 14.86
CA LYS A 54 3.64 7.95 15.03
C LYS A 54 5.14 8.12 14.90
N SER A 55 5.56 9.09 14.11
CA SER A 55 6.96 9.50 14.08
C SER A 55 7.30 10.38 15.28
N LYS A 56 8.59 10.69 15.40
CA LYS A 56 9.09 11.65 16.39
C LYS A 56 8.31 12.96 16.37
N ALA A 57 7.84 13.35 17.56
CA ALA A 57 7.28 14.66 17.89
C ALA A 57 6.46 15.34 16.78
N GLY A 58 5.31 14.77 16.40
CA GLY A 58 4.32 15.44 15.56
C GLY A 58 4.68 15.58 14.08
N GLN A 59 5.70 14.88 13.60
CA GLN A 59 6.09 14.90 12.19
C GLN A 59 5.17 14.05 11.28
N GLY A 60 4.28 13.23 11.86
CA GLY A 60 3.29 12.46 11.11
C GLY A 60 2.66 11.35 11.94
N GLU A 61 1.41 11.03 11.63
CA GLU A 61 0.68 9.87 12.16
C GLU A 61 0.10 9.09 10.99
N LEU A 62 0.41 7.80 10.94
CA LEU A 62 -0.21 6.86 10.04
C LEU A 62 -1.21 6.02 10.84
N ASP A 63 -2.47 6.06 10.40
CA ASP A 63 -3.56 5.29 10.99
C ASP A 63 -4.13 4.34 9.94
N PHE A 64 -3.88 3.05 10.13
CA PHE A 64 -4.36 2.00 9.24
C PHE A 64 -5.49 1.25 9.91
N VAL A 65 -6.61 1.10 9.19
CA VAL A 65 -7.77 0.33 9.64
C VAL A 65 -8.01 -0.82 8.69
N LYS A 66 -8.36 -1.98 9.22
CA LYS A 66 -8.67 -3.16 8.42
C LYS A 66 -10.07 -3.04 7.81
N GLU A 67 -10.14 -3.07 6.48
CA GLU A 67 -11.38 -3.13 5.71
C GLU A 67 -11.37 -4.46 4.93
N GLY A 68 -12.17 -5.43 5.41
CA GLY A 68 -12.17 -6.79 4.85
C GLY A 68 -10.82 -7.48 5.02
N PRO A 69 -10.18 -7.96 3.93
CA PRO A 69 -8.88 -8.64 4.01
C PRO A 69 -7.67 -7.68 4.00
N THR A 70 -7.87 -6.38 3.79
CA THR A 70 -6.80 -5.40 3.57
C THR A 70 -6.81 -4.29 4.61
N PHE A 71 -5.68 -3.61 4.78
CA PHE A 71 -5.60 -2.36 5.56
C PHE A 71 -5.70 -1.15 4.64
N VAL A 72 -6.33 -0.09 5.12
CA VAL A 72 -6.47 1.20 4.43
C VAL A 72 -6.00 2.35 5.32
N LEU A 73 -5.50 3.43 4.73
CA LEU A 73 -5.11 4.65 5.46
C LEU A 73 -6.36 5.49 5.80
N ALA A 74 -6.77 5.46 7.06
CA ALA A 74 -8.00 6.11 7.53
C ALA A 74 -7.98 7.63 7.32
N GLY A 75 -6.84 8.29 7.58
CA GLY A 75 -6.68 9.73 7.38
C GLY A 75 -6.57 10.17 5.92
N HIS A 76 -6.62 9.24 4.96
CA HIS A 76 -6.37 9.48 3.53
C HIS A 76 -7.48 8.89 2.66
N ASN A 77 -8.74 9.14 3.06
CA ASN A 77 -9.96 8.67 2.38
C ASN A 77 -10.04 7.13 2.21
N SER A 78 -9.43 6.36 3.11
CA SER A 78 -9.30 4.89 3.02
C SER A 78 -8.50 4.43 1.79
N PHE A 79 -7.38 5.10 1.47
CA PHE A 79 -6.49 4.60 0.42
C PHE A 79 -5.91 3.22 0.79
N PRO A 80 -5.96 2.22 -0.10
CA PRO A 80 -5.45 0.89 0.20
C PRO A 80 -3.94 0.89 0.50
N ALA A 81 -3.56 0.28 1.62
CA ALA A 81 -2.15 0.02 1.92
C ALA A 81 -1.65 -1.20 1.14
N ASP A 82 -0.36 -1.22 0.85
CA ASP A 82 0.33 -2.38 0.31
C ASP A 82 0.34 -3.50 1.37
N THR A 83 -0.32 -4.62 1.04
CA THR A 83 -0.47 -5.74 1.97
C THR A 83 0.86 -6.39 2.30
N GLY A 84 1.80 -6.43 1.35
CA GLY A 84 3.15 -6.95 1.59
C GLY A 84 3.90 -6.11 2.61
N LYS A 85 3.82 -4.78 2.48
CA LYS A 85 4.46 -3.81 3.38
C LYS A 85 3.87 -3.83 4.79
N ILE A 86 2.55 -3.96 4.91
CA ILE A 86 1.90 -4.13 6.21
C ILE A 86 2.31 -5.45 6.86
N ASN A 87 2.34 -6.56 6.11
CA ASN A 87 2.76 -7.85 6.66
C ASN A 87 4.23 -7.86 7.08
N GLU A 88 5.12 -7.24 6.28
CA GLU A 88 6.54 -7.04 6.61
C GLU A 88 6.68 -6.28 7.93
N PHE A 89 5.92 -5.18 8.10
CA PHE A 89 5.89 -4.40 9.33
C PHE A 89 5.39 -5.23 10.53
N LEU A 90 4.27 -5.94 10.39
CA LEU A 90 3.69 -6.74 11.48
C LEU A 90 4.62 -7.88 11.91
N TYR A 91 5.26 -8.55 10.94
CA TYR A 91 6.27 -9.57 11.23
C TYR A 91 7.45 -8.98 12.00
N LYS A 92 7.98 -7.83 11.54
CA LYS A 92 9.08 -7.12 12.20
C LYS A 92 8.74 -6.74 13.65
N VAL A 93 7.51 -6.33 13.92
CA VAL A 93 7.03 -6.00 15.27
C VAL A 93 6.88 -7.26 16.13
N ALA A 94 6.33 -8.34 15.59
CA ALA A 94 6.15 -9.60 16.31
C ALA A 94 7.49 -10.28 16.64
N SER A 95 8.52 -10.10 15.79
CA SER A 95 9.82 -10.75 15.94
C SER A 95 10.84 -9.93 16.76
N ILE A 96 10.43 -8.86 17.45
CA ILE A 96 11.34 -8.05 18.25
C ILE A 96 11.84 -8.89 19.43
N GLN A 97 13.16 -9.08 19.50
CA GLN A 97 13.82 -9.79 20.60
C GLN A 97 14.62 -8.84 21.48
N ILE A 98 14.61 -9.11 22.78
CA ILE A 98 15.32 -8.35 23.80
C ILE A 98 16.74 -8.89 23.99
N ALA A 99 17.72 -7.99 24.00
CA ALA A 99 19.09 -8.30 24.42
C ALA A 99 19.22 -8.26 25.94
N GLU A 100 18.81 -7.14 26.54
CA GLU A 100 18.90 -6.92 27.98
C GLU A 100 17.94 -5.83 28.44
N LYS A 101 17.70 -5.81 29.76
CA LYS A 101 17.01 -4.72 30.45
C LYS A 101 18.02 -3.66 30.84
N VAL A 102 17.82 -2.42 30.41
CA VAL A 102 18.77 -1.32 30.65
C VAL A 102 18.35 -0.42 31.80
N SER A 103 17.05 -0.37 32.14
CA SER A 103 16.55 0.45 33.24
C SER A 103 15.14 0.05 33.67
N SER A 104 14.80 0.33 34.93
CA SER A 104 13.44 0.29 35.51
C SER A 104 12.97 1.66 36.01
N SER A 105 13.71 2.73 35.71
CA SER A 105 13.40 4.08 36.19
C SER A 105 12.87 4.95 35.06
N ASP A 106 11.71 5.56 35.30
CA ASP A 106 11.11 6.61 34.47
C ASP A 106 12.04 7.78 34.15
N LYS A 107 12.93 8.14 35.08
CA LYS A 107 13.96 9.17 34.89
C LYS A 107 14.89 8.91 33.71
N SER A 108 15.00 7.65 33.26
CA SER A 108 15.86 7.26 32.15
C SER A 108 15.20 7.37 30.77
N TYR A 109 13.87 7.53 30.70
CA TYR A 109 13.15 7.47 29.43
C TYR A 109 13.64 8.49 28.42
N ASN A 110 13.90 9.73 28.85
CA ASN A 110 14.39 10.78 27.97
C ASN A 110 15.79 10.46 27.43
N ALA A 111 16.67 9.88 28.28
CA ALA A 111 18.04 9.54 27.89
C ALA A 111 18.08 8.44 26.82
N TYR A 112 17.16 7.47 26.91
CA TYR A 112 17.00 6.40 25.93
C TYR A 112 16.06 6.76 24.78
N GLY A 113 15.43 7.95 24.82
CA GLY A 113 14.44 8.35 23.83
C GLY A 113 13.19 7.48 23.83
N VAL A 114 12.77 6.90 24.94
CA VAL A 114 11.55 6.06 25.05
C VAL A 114 10.43 6.75 25.84
N ALA A 115 10.49 8.07 25.91
CA ALA A 115 9.44 8.93 26.46
C ALA A 115 8.45 9.35 25.37
N GLU A 116 7.20 9.58 25.79
CA GLU A 116 6.18 10.16 24.92
C GLU A 116 6.65 11.49 24.33
N GLY A 117 6.43 11.68 23.03
CA GLY A 117 6.87 12.89 22.31
C GLY A 117 8.38 12.98 22.04
N ILE A 118 9.20 12.10 22.61
CA ILE A 118 10.65 12.05 22.35
C ILE A 118 11.03 10.87 21.47
N ALA A 119 10.29 9.76 21.60
CA ALA A 119 10.49 8.53 20.84
C ALA A 119 10.62 8.76 19.35
N ASP A 120 11.55 8.06 18.72
CA ASP A 120 11.77 8.11 17.29
C ASP A 120 10.56 7.53 16.54
N ALA A 121 9.92 6.51 17.12
CA ALA A 121 8.60 6.05 16.70
C ALA A 121 7.74 5.56 17.88
N THR A 122 6.43 5.68 17.75
CA THR A 122 5.43 5.02 18.60
C THR A 122 4.60 4.08 17.74
N VAL A 123 4.42 2.84 18.19
CA VAL A 123 3.58 1.85 17.51
C VAL A 123 2.49 1.39 18.46
N ALA A 124 1.25 1.47 18.01
CA ALA A 124 0.09 0.93 18.72
C ALA A 124 -0.68 -0.03 17.81
N LEU A 125 -0.98 -1.23 18.32
CA LEU A 125 -1.78 -2.23 17.63
C LEU A 125 -3.08 -2.44 18.40
N TYR A 126 -4.19 -2.49 17.68
CA TYR A 126 -5.52 -2.66 18.25
C TYR A 126 -6.22 -3.84 17.58
N GLY A 127 -7.01 -4.56 18.36
CA GLY A 127 -7.92 -5.58 17.88
C GLY A 127 -9.34 -5.06 17.77
N LYS A 128 -10.29 -5.99 17.84
CA LYS A 128 -11.74 -5.69 17.80
C LYS A 128 -12.14 -4.63 18.80
N GLU A 129 -13.10 -3.81 18.39
CA GLU A 129 -13.71 -2.77 19.24
C GLU A 129 -12.67 -1.77 19.81
N ASN A 130 -11.59 -1.51 19.08
CA ASN A 130 -10.45 -0.68 19.52
C ASN A 130 -9.77 -1.17 20.81
N SER A 131 -9.84 -2.47 21.11
CA SER A 131 -9.08 -3.06 22.22
C SER A 131 -7.58 -2.95 21.94
N LYS A 132 -6.84 -2.22 22.79
CA LYS A 132 -5.39 -2.06 22.65
C LYS A 132 -4.69 -3.39 22.95
N LEU A 133 -3.99 -3.93 21.95
CA LEU A 133 -3.24 -5.18 22.07
C LEU A 133 -1.83 -4.92 22.60
N VAL A 134 -1.16 -3.91 22.03
CA VAL A 134 0.17 -3.48 22.45
C VAL A 134 0.40 -2.03 22.06
N GLU A 135 1.19 -1.33 22.86
CA GLU A 135 1.73 -0.03 22.52
C GLU A 135 3.16 0.08 23.06
N PHE A 136 4.09 0.58 22.25
CA PHE A 136 5.46 0.77 22.67
C PHE A 136 6.10 2.00 22.04
N TYR A 137 7.10 2.52 22.73
CA TYR A 137 8.01 3.55 22.26
C TYR A 137 9.31 2.93 21.78
N LEU A 138 9.73 3.29 20.58
CA LEU A 138 11.04 3.01 20.03
C LEU A 138 11.91 4.26 20.16
N GLY A 139 13.00 4.11 20.90
CA GLY A 139 13.97 5.16 21.14
C GLY A 139 15.24 5.02 20.33
N SER A 140 16.29 5.65 20.85
CA SER A 140 17.55 5.81 20.14
C SER A 140 18.25 4.47 19.89
N ARG A 141 19.01 4.40 18.80
CA ARG A 141 19.90 3.28 18.52
C ARG A 141 21.10 3.33 19.46
N ASN A 142 21.52 2.18 19.98
CA ASN A 142 22.74 2.07 20.77
C ASN A 142 23.96 1.94 19.84
N ASN A 143 25.09 2.53 20.23
CA ASN A 143 26.34 2.54 19.46
C ASN A 143 26.88 1.13 19.20
N ASN A 144 26.60 0.19 20.10
CA ASN A 144 27.04 -1.20 20.00
C ASN A 144 26.02 -2.12 19.29
N GLY A 145 24.97 -1.55 18.68
CA GLY A 145 23.85 -2.30 18.10
C GLY A 145 22.62 -2.34 19.01
N GLY A 146 21.46 -2.68 18.43
CA GLY A 146 20.18 -2.62 19.14
C GLY A 146 19.54 -1.23 19.16
N SER A 147 18.27 -1.18 19.52
CA SER A 147 17.50 0.05 19.76
C SER A 147 16.84 -0.03 21.14
N HIS A 148 16.73 1.12 21.82
CA HIS A 148 16.00 1.17 23.08
C HIS A 148 14.50 1.05 22.84
N ILE A 149 13.81 0.25 23.65
CA ILE A 149 12.37 0.02 23.50
C ILE A 149 11.69 -0.05 24.87
N ARG A 150 10.45 0.46 24.94
CA ARG A 150 9.65 0.42 26.17
C ARG A 150 8.18 0.21 25.85
N ASN A 151 7.55 -0.74 26.52
CA ASN A 151 6.10 -0.88 26.49
C ASN A 151 5.48 0.26 27.30
N VAL A 152 4.45 0.92 26.77
CA VAL A 152 3.84 2.10 27.42
C VAL A 152 3.33 1.79 28.82
N THR A 153 2.85 0.56 29.07
CA THR A 153 2.33 0.13 30.37
C THR A 153 3.41 -0.32 31.35
N SER A 154 4.68 -0.39 30.93
CA SER A 154 5.81 -0.85 31.74
C SER A 154 6.75 0.30 32.11
N SER A 155 7.36 0.19 33.29
CA SER A 155 8.46 1.05 33.70
C SER A 155 9.82 0.66 33.12
N ASP A 156 9.89 -0.53 32.53
CA ASP A 156 11.14 -1.13 32.11
C ASP A 156 11.50 -0.74 30.68
N THR A 157 12.74 -0.27 30.53
CA THR A 157 13.36 -0.01 29.24
C THR A 157 14.32 -1.14 28.91
N TYR A 158 14.23 -1.62 27.68
CA TYR A 158 15.03 -2.72 27.17
C TYR A 158 15.86 -2.26 25.98
N LEU A 159 16.93 -3.00 25.70
CA LEU A 159 17.68 -2.92 24.46
C LEU A 159 17.28 -4.12 23.58
N THR A 160 16.96 -3.88 22.31
CA THR A 160 16.69 -4.97 21.36
C THR A 160 17.99 -5.64 20.89
N MET A 161 17.93 -6.91 20.49
CA MET A 161 19.08 -7.64 19.94
C MET A 161 19.63 -7.01 18.67
N GLU A 162 18.74 -6.55 17.79
CA GLU A 162 19.08 -5.92 16.52
C GLU A 162 18.61 -4.47 16.48
N GLY A 163 19.29 -3.65 15.67
CA GLY A 163 18.87 -2.28 15.46
C GLY A 163 17.51 -2.24 14.76
N LEU A 164 16.52 -1.66 15.43
CA LEU A 164 15.17 -1.53 14.93
C LEU A 164 14.95 -0.13 14.34
N SER A 165 14.30 -0.09 13.19
CA SER A 165 13.81 1.14 12.53
C SER A 165 12.38 0.88 12.07
N ILE A 166 11.50 1.84 12.29
CA ILE A 166 10.09 1.77 11.92
C ILE A 166 9.84 2.82 10.85
N GLU A 167 9.24 2.39 9.75
CA GLU A 167 8.83 3.29 8.68
C GLU A 167 7.63 4.11 9.14
N THR A 168 7.72 5.43 8.99
CA THR A 168 6.69 6.38 9.45
C THR A 168 6.09 7.19 8.30
N GLU A 169 6.58 6.96 7.07
CA GLU A 169 6.14 7.68 5.88
C GLU A 169 5.08 6.88 5.12
N LYS A 170 3.97 7.53 4.74
CA LYS A 170 2.87 6.88 4.01
C LYS A 170 3.35 6.21 2.72
N ASP A 171 4.34 6.81 2.08
CA ASP A 171 4.88 6.38 0.78
C ASP A 171 5.52 5.00 0.83
N PHE A 172 5.99 4.54 2.00
CA PHE A 172 6.49 3.18 2.18
C PHE A 172 5.36 2.14 2.14
N PHE A 173 4.18 2.50 2.63
CA PHE A 173 3.06 1.60 2.83
C PHE A 173 2.05 1.60 1.68
N ILE A 174 2.33 2.27 0.56
CA ILE A 174 1.42 2.32 -0.59
C ILE A 174 2.12 1.88 -1.86
N ASP A 175 1.38 1.16 -2.72
CA ASP A 175 1.85 0.85 -4.06
C ASP A 175 1.54 2.02 -5.01
N LYS A 176 2.61 2.73 -5.41
CA LYS A 176 2.54 3.91 -6.29
C LYS A 176 2.34 3.58 -7.78
N THR A 177 2.26 2.31 -8.15
CA THR A 177 2.01 1.89 -9.53
C THR A 177 0.50 1.91 -9.82
N ILE A 178 0.09 2.76 -10.76
CA ILE A 178 -1.29 2.80 -11.30
C ILE A 178 -1.46 1.68 -12.33
N LEU A 179 -0.48 1.55 -13.23
CA LEU A 179 -0.56 0.70 -14.41
C LEU A 179 0.80 0.06 -14.66
N ASN A 180 0.84 -1.25 -14.92
CA ASN A 180 2.04 -2.00 -15.28
C ASN A 180 1.69 -3.04 -16.37
N LEU A 181 1.81 -2.63 -17.63
CA LEU A 181 1.48 -3.42 -18.81
C LEU A 181 2.74 -3.85 -19.54
N LYS A 182 2.66 -5.03 -20.16
CA LYS A 182 3.64 -5.44 -21.16
C LYS A 182 3.20 -4.98 -22.53
N THR A 183 4.14 -4.41 -23.30
CA THR A 183 3.88 -3.98 -24.68
C THR A 183 3.37 -5.11 -25.57
N GLU A 184 3.81 -6.35 -25.31
CA GLU A 184 3.37 -7.54 -26.07
C GLU A 184 1.87 -7.82 -25.93
N ASP A 185 1.28 -7.46 -24.79
CA ASP A 185 -0.14 -7.67 -24.49
C ASP A 185 -1.03 -6.53 -25.01
N ILE A 186 -0.46 -5.39 -25.38
CA ILE A 186 -1.20 -4.26 -25.96
C ILE A 186 -1.56 -4.58 -27.41
N VAL A 187 -2.85 -4.43 -27.75
CA VAL A 187 -3.38 -4.65 -29.09
C VAL A 187 -3.60 -3.33 -29.81
N THR A 188 -4.28 -2.40 -29.13
CA THR A 188 -4.69 -1.12 -29.71
C THR A 188 -4.66 -0.02 -28.65
N ILE A 189 -4.28 1.19 -29.05
CA ILE A 189 -4.45 2.41 -28.26
C ILE A 189 -5.27 3.39 -29.11
N SER A 190 -6.48 3.69 -28.65
CA SER A 190 -7.36 4.69 -29.25
C SER A 190 -7.27 5.97 -28.46
N ALA A 191 -6.86 7.07 -29.09
CA ALA A 191 -6.80 8.39 -28.47
C ALA A 191 -7.98 9.26 -28.94
N ALA A 192 -8.52 10.06 -28.02
CA ALA A 192 -9.50 11.10 -28.30
C ALA A 192 -9.26 12.28 -27.34
N GLY A 193 -9.34 13.52 -27.82
CA GLY A 193 -9.17 14.67 -26.95
C GLY A 193 -8.64 15.94 -27.61
N GLU A 194 -7.83 16.67 -26.85
CA GLU A 194 -7.19 17.96 -27.20
C GLU A 194 -6.57 17.96 -28.61
N PHE A 195 -5.93 16.85 -29.01
CA PHE A 195 -5.25 16.73 -30.30
C PHE A 195 -6.03 15.94 -31.36
N GLY A 196 -7.36 15.84 -31.21
CA GLY A 196 -8.22 15.06 -32.09
C GLY A 196 -8.28 13.57 -31.74
N SER A 197 -8.60 12.73 -32.72
CA SER A 197 -8.68 11.27 -32.54
C SER A 197 -7.74 10.54 -33.48
N PHE A 198 -7.12 9.48 -32.97
CA PHE A 198 -6.27 8.58 -33.74
C PHE A 198 -6.20 7.21 -33.07
N VAL A 199 -5.78 6.20 -33.84
CA VAL A 199 -5.65 4.83 -33.34
C VAL A 199 -4.27 4.29 -33.71
N VAL A 200 -3.56 3.77 -32.72
CA VAL A 200 -2.33 3.00 -32.89
C VAL A 200 -2.68 1.53 -32.66
N LYS A 201 -2.39 0.66 -33.62
CA LYS A 201 -2.72 -0.78 -33.53
C LYS A 201 -1.53 -1.64 -33.88
N LYS A 202 -1.49 -2.83 -33.31
CA LYS A 202 -0.52 -3.87 -33.66
C LYS A 202 -0.82 -4.38 -35.08
N ASP A 203 0.15 -4.28 -35.96
CA ASP A 203 0.14 -4.82 -37.32
C ASP A 203 1.08 -6.02 -37.40
N LEU A 204 0.63 -7.04 -38.11
CA LEU A 204 1.42 -8.23 -38.38
C LEU A 204 2.10 -8.01 -39.72
N ALA A 205 3.24 -7.31 -39.70
CA ALA A 205 4.06 -7.18 -40.90
C ALA A 205 4.77 -8.53 -41.17
N PRO A 206 4.81 -9.00 -42.43
CA PRO A 206 5.67 -10.12 -42.80
C PRO A 206 7.14 -9.74 -42.55
N ALA A 207 7.94 -10.69 -42.05
CA ALA A 207 9.35 -10.48 -41.79
C ALA A 207 10.07 -9.98 -43.06
N SER A 208 10.86 -8.91 -42.92
CA SER A 208 11.56 -8.24 -44.02
C SER A 208 12.70 -9.06 -44.64
N ASP A 209 12.96 -10.27 -44.16
CA ASP A 209 14.04 -11.15 -44.58
C ASP A 209 13.58 -12.40 -45.35
N GLY A 210 12.28 -12.54 -45.65
CA GLY A 210 11.74 -13.72 -46.33
C GLY A 210 11.82 -15.01 -45.49
N SER A 211 12.18 -14.91 -44.20
CA SER A 211 12.13 -16.02 -43.27
C SER A 211 10.71 -16.19 -42.76
N ALA A 212 10.06 -17.28 -43.14
CA ALA A 212 8.67 -17.59 -42.80
C ALA A 212 8.42 -17.90 -41.30
N SER A 213 9.34 -17.55 -40.39
CA SER A 213 9.31 -18.03 -39.00
C SER A 213 9.23 -16.96 -37.90
N THR A 214 9.24 -15.66 -38.19
CA THR A 214 9.13 -14.65 -37.11
C THR A 214 8.37 -13.40 -37.57
N SER A 215 7.03 -13.46 -37.54
CA SER A 215 6.21 -12.25 -37.69
C SER A 215 6.56 -11.27 -36.56
N VAL A 216 7.27 -10.19 -36.87
CA VAL A 216 7.53 -9.12 -35.89
C VAL A 216 6.28 -8.26 -35.85
N SER A 217 5.55 -8.36 -34.76
CA SER A 217 4.41 -7.48 -34.53
C SER A 217 4.90 -6.05 -34.32
N LYS A 218 4.41 -5.12 -35.12
CA LYS A 218 4.82 -3.72 -35.11
C LYS A 218 3.60 -2.83 -34.88
N PHE A 219 3.72 -1.79 -34.06
CA PHE A 219 2.63 -0.83 -33.90
C PHE A 219 2.61 0.16 -35.08
N VAL A 220 1.44 0.36 -35.67
CA VAL A 220 1.23 1.29 -36.78
C VAL A 220 0.10 2.25 -36.46
N LEU A 221 0.18 3.46 -37.01
CA LEU A 221 -0.92 4.41 -37.00
C LEU A 221 -2.00 3.92 -37.99
N ALA A 222 -3.23 3.72 -37.52
CA ALA A 222 -4.35 3.30 -38.36
C ALA A 222 -4.89 4.52 -39.13
N THR A 223 -4.20 4.91 -40.20
CA THR A 223 -4.59 6.01 -41.08
C THR A 223 -4.65 5.57 -42.55
N ALA A 224 -5.50 6.23 -43.33
CA ALA A 224 -5.53 6.14 -44.77
C ALA A 224 -5.27 7.54 -45.36
N PRO A 225 -4.36 7.70 -46.35
CA PRO A 225 -3.30 6.77 -46.78
C PRO A 225 -2.12 6.74 -45.79
N ALA A 226 -1.15 5.86 -46.03
CA ALA A 226 0.07 5.70 -45.24
C ALA A 226 0.87 7.01 -45.19
N GLU A 227 0.65 7.81 -44.14
CA GLU A 227 1.52 8.94 -43.83
C GLU A 227 2.93 8.43 -43.53
N LYS A 228 3.95 9.20 -43.87
CA LYS A 228 5.32 8.90 -43.41
C LYS A 228 5.35 9.16 -41.91
N VAL A 229 5.33 8.09 -41.13
CA VAL A 229 5.35 8.15 -39.67
C VAL A 229 6.71 7.70 -39.15
N ASP A 230 7.24 8.42 -38.16
CA ASP A 230 8.41 8.03 -37.38
C ASP A 230 8.03 6.89 -36.43
N GLN A 231 8.53 5.70 -36.72
CA GLN A 231 8.24 4.52 -35.93
C GLN A 231 8.74 4.63 -34.49
N SER A 232 9.89 5.27 -34.27
CA SER A 232 10.46 5.40 -32.92
C SER A 232 9.48 6.15 -32.01
N LYS A 233 8.80 7.17 -32.57
CA LYS A 233 7.82 7.96 -31.83
C LYS A 233 6.54 7.20 -31.52
N ILE A 234 6.10 6.30 -32.40
CA ILE A 234 4.99 5.38 -32.13
C ILE A 234 5.38 4.42 -30.98
N ASP A 235 6.57 3.81 -31.07
CA ASP A 235 7.02 2.85 -30.06
C ASP A 235 7.20 3.50 -28.68
N GLU A 236 7.74 4.72 -28.64
CA GLU A 236 7.79 5.55 -27.42
C GLU A 236 6.40 5.82 -26.83
N PHE A 237 5.43 6.19 -27.69
CA PHE A 237 4.07 6.45 -27.26
C PHE A 237 3.41 5.21 -26.68
N VAL A 238 3.56 4.05 -27.32
CA VAL A 238 3.05 2.78 -26.78
C VAL A 238 3.72 2.45 -25.44
N ARG A 239 5.05 2.59 -25.35
CA ARG A 239 5.80 2.37 -24.11
C ARG A 239 5.41 3.32 -22.99
N ALA A 240 4.86 4.50 -23.30
CA ALA A 240 4.34 5.41 -22.28
C ALA A 240 3.21 4.78 -21.46
N PHE A 241 2.47 3.80 -21.99
CA PHE A 241 1.42 3.09 -21.25
C PHE A 241 1.93 1.87 -20.46
N ASN A 242 3.18 1.47 -20.63
CA ASN A 242 3.72 0.29 -19.93
C ASN A 242 3.76 0.47 -18.41
N ASN A 243 4.14 1.65 -17.93
CA ASN A 243 4.22 1.89 -16.48
C ASN A 243 3.75 3.29 -16.17
N ILE A 244 2.61 3.44 -15.50
CA ILE A 244 2.16 4.73 -14.98
C ILE A 244 2.22 4.65 -13.46
N SER A 245 2.92 5.59 -12.85
CA SER A 245 3.03 5.74 -11.40
C SER A 245 2.61 7.15 -10.98
N PHE A 246 2.29 7.32 -9.70
CA PHE A 246 1.89 8.61 -9.14
C PHE A 246 2.85 9.13 -8.09
N THR A 247 2.81 10.44 -7.85
CA THR A 247 3.50 11.10 -6.74
C THR A 247 2.56 11.28 -5.55
N GLU A 248 1.31 11.65 -5.83
CA GLU A 248 0.24 11.84 -4.85
C GLU A 248 -1.10 11.30 -5.36
N PHE A 249 -2.04 11.04 -4.46
CA PHE A 249 -3.41 10.64 -4.79
C PHE A 249 -4.43 11.56 -4.12
N ILE A 250 -5.57 11.72 -4.77
CA ILE A 250 -6.65 12.62 -4.38
C ILE A 250 -7.98 11.86 -4.56
N ALA A 251 -8.91 11.99 -3.61
CA ALA A 251 -10.25 11.43 -3.79
C ALA A 251 -10.93 12.05 -5.02
N ALA A 252 -11.64 11.24 -5.81
CA ALA A 252 -12.21 11.68 -7.08
C ALA A 252 -13.26 12.81 -6.95
N ASP A 253 -13.84 12.99 -5.77
CA ASP A 253 -14.81 14.04 -5.43
C ASP A 253 -14.19 15.26 -4.70
N ASP A 254 -12.87 15.28 -4.52
CA ASP A 254 -12.17 16.38 -3.85
C ASP A 254 -12.31 17.70 -4.64
N ALA A 255 -12.59 18.79 -3.92
CA ALA A 255 -12.76 20.12 -4.50
C ALA A 255 -11.53 20.62 -5.29
N LYS A 256 -10.32 20.14 -4.98
CA LYS A 256 -9.08 20.45 -5.71
C LYS A 256 -9.13 20.04 -7.18
N LEU A 257 -9.96 19.04 -7.52
CA LEU A 257 -10.08 18.52 -8.88
C LEU A 257 -11.03 19.35 -9.76
N LYS A 258 -11.79 20.29 -9.20
CA LYS A 258 -12.80 21.07 -9.96
C LYS A 258 -12.21 21.89 -11.11
N SER A 259 -10.96 22.32 -10.99
CA SER A 259 -10.27 23.10 -12.03
C SER A 259 -9.48 22.23 -13.02
N VAL A 260 -9.38 20.92 -12.77
CA VAL A 260 -8.63 20.00 -13.61
C VAL A 260 -9.44 19.68 -14.86
N LYS A 261 -8.84 19.89 -16.03
CA LYS A 261 -9.46 19.55 -17.31
C LYS A 261 -8.84 18.26 -17.86
N PHE A 262 -9.62 17.19 -17.87
CA PHE A 262 -9.24 15.90 -18.46
C PHE A 262 -9.56 15.90 -19.96
N GLU A 263 -8.72 16.59 -20.74
CA GLU A 263 -8.96 16.80 -22.18
C GLU A 263 -8.42 15.67 -23.05
N SER A 264 -7.54 14.81 -22.52
CA SER A 264 -6.94 13.69 -23.27
C SER A 264 -7.36 12.35 -22.69
N ARG A 265 -7.94 11.52 -23.55
CA ARG A 265 -8.50 10.22 -23.20
C ARG A 265 -7.93 9.13 -24.11
N TYR A 266 -7.52 8.02 -23.51
CA TYR A 266 -6.92 6.87 -24.18
C TYR A 266 -7.63 5.59 -23.76
N GLU A 267 -8.04 4.78 -24.74
CA GLU A 267 -8.49 3.41 -24.52
C GLU A 267 -7.37 2.46 -24.96
N VAL A 268 -6.77 1.76 -24.01
CA VAL A 268 -5.71 0.78 -24.22
C VAL A 268 -6.32 -0.62 -24.17
N LYS A 269 -6.47 -1.26 -25.33
CA LYS A 269 -7.02 -2.61 -25.45
C LYS A 269 -5.92 -3.66 -25.32
N MET A 270 -6.17 -4.64 -24.47
CA MET A 270 -5.28 -5.74 -24.18
C MET A 270 -5.71 -7.02 -24.91
N ALA A 271 -4.76 -7.95 -25.07
CA ALA A 271 -4.99 -9.27 -25.67
C ALA A 271 -5.95 -10.15 -24.85
N ASP A 272 -6.06 -9.93 -23.53
CA ASP A 272 -6.92 -10.69 -22.62
C ASP A 272 -8.35 -10.12 -22.51
N ALA A 273 -8.81 -9.38 -23.53
CA ALA A 273 -10.11 -8.70 -23.61
C ALA A 273 -10.33 -7.55 -22.61
N MET A 274 -9.38 -7.26 -21.71
CA MET A 274 -9.42 -6.08 -20.85
C MET A 274 -9.13 -4.82 -21.66
N ALA A 275 -9.74 -3.71 -21.29
CA ALA A 275 -9.33 -2.39 -21.74
C ALA A 275 -9.17 -1.44 -20.56
N TYR A 276 -8.17 -0.57 -20.67
CA TYR A 276 -7.93 0.50 -19.73
C TYR A 276 -8.36 1.81 -20.35
N LEU A 277 -9.15 2.57 -19.60
CA LEU A 277 -9.49 3.93 -19.92
C LEU A 277 -8.63 4.88 -19.09
N VAL A 278 -7.66 5.49 -19.75
CA VAL A 278 -6.73 6.45 -19.16
C VAL A 278 -7.16 7.86 -19.56
N GLU A 279 -7.44 8.71 -18.59
CA GLU A 279 -7.75 10.12 -18.81
C GLU A 279 -6.72 10.97 -18.08
N ILE A 280 -6.07 11.87 -18.82
CA ILE A 280 -5.05 12.76 -18.27
C ILE A 280 -5.48 14.21 -18.42
N GLY A 281 -5.06 15.03 -17.47
CA GLY A 281 -5.43 16.43 -17.41
C GLY A 281 -4.41 17.29 -16.71
N VAL A 282 -4.58 18.60 -16.86
CA VAL A 282 -3.75 19.62 -16.20
C VAL A 282 -4.62 20.40 -15.22
N GLY A 283 -4.09 20.67 -14.04
CA GLY A 283 -4.65 21.61 -13.07
C GLY A 283 -3.61 22.63 -12.64
N GLY A 284 -4.06 23.65 -11.90
CA GLY A 284 -3.26 24.81 -11.54
C GLY A 284 -3.53 26.01 -12.45
N SER A 285 -3.48 27.21 -11.89
CA SER A 285 -3.87 28.45 -12.60
C SER A 285 -2.68 29.15 -13.28
N THR A 286 -1.44 28.79 -12.92
CA THR A 286 -0.21 29.40 -13.46
C THR A 286 0.76 28.31 -13.90
N ASP A 287 1.69 28.65 -14.80
CA ASP A 287 2.72 27.70 -15.27
C ASP A 287 3.59 27.15 -14.13
N LYS A 288 3.78 27.92 -13.04
CA LYS A 288 4.58 27.50 -11.89
C LYS A 288 3.87 26.53 -10.95
N ASP A 289 2.53 26.52 -11.00
CA ASP A 289 1.67 25.68 -10.16
C ASP A 289 1.03 24.54 -10.96
N LYS A 290 1.47 24.33 -12.20
CA LYS A 290 0.95 23.27 -13.07
C LYS A 290 1.19 21.91 -12.44
N LYS A 291 0.10 21.19 -12.24
CA LYS A 291 0.10 19.80 -11.81
C LYS A 291 -0.59 18.95 -12.84
N TYR A 292 -0.10 17.73 -13.00
CA TYR A 292 -0.57 16.80 -14.00
C TYR A 292 -1.29 15.65 -13.32
N TYR A 293 -2.48 15.32 -13.83
CA TYR A 293 -3.36 14.37 -13.21
C TYR A 293 -3.70 13.23 -14.17
N CYS A 294 -3.93 12.06 -13.60
CA CYS A 294 -4.37 10.86 -14.28
C CYS A 294 -5.53 10.24 -13.49
N ARG A 295 -6.64 9.94 -14.16
CA ARG A 295 -7.66 9.03 -13.64
C ARG A 295 -7.76 7.83 -14.57
N ILE A 296 -8.01 6.67 -14.00
CA ILE A 296 -7.99 5.43 -14.75
C ILE A 296 -9.14 4.53 -14.32
N SER A 297 -9.69 3.81 -15.29
CA SER A 297 -10.65 2.74 -15.06
C SER A 297 -10.41 1.62 -16.06
N SER A 298 -11.11 0.51 -15.89
CA SER A 298 -11.06 -0.61 -16.81
C SER A 298 -12.45 -1.13 -17.16
N ASN A 299 -12.59 -1.63 -18.39
CA ASN A 299 -13.76 -2.30 -18.92
C ASN A 299 -13.35 -3.57 -19.68
N ILE A 300 -14.34 -4.31 -20.19
CA ILE A 300 -14.14 -5.46 -21.07
C ILE A 300 -14.49 -5.02 -22.48
N ASN A 301 -13.63 -5.33 -23.45
CA ASN A 301 -13.76 -4.90 -24.85
C ASN A 301 -14.95 -5.53 -25.57
N GLU A 302 -15.33 -6.76 -25.21
CA GLU A 302 -16.38 -7.53 -25.87
C GLU A 302 -17.18 -8.33 -24.84
N LEU A 303 -18.41 -7.91 -24.55
CA LEU A 303 -19.40 -8.79 -23.92
C LEU A 303 -20.13 -9.56 -25.02
N PRO A 304 -20.11 -10.90 -25.05
CA PRO A 304 -21.07 -11.62 -25.86
C PRO A 304 -22.47 -11.28 -25.34
N ALA A 305 -23.40 -10.99 -26.25
CA ALA A 305 -24.76 -10.57 -25.92
C ALA A 305 -25.46 -11.54 -24.96
N GLN A 306 -25.09 -12.83 -24.99
CA GLN A 306 -25.43 -13.84 -23.98
C GLN A 306 -24.31 -14.89 -23.90
N VAL A 307 -23.85 -15.21 -22.68
CA VAL A 307 -23.07 -16.42 -22.42
C VAL A 307 -24.08 -17.56 -22.20
N GLN A 308 -24.40 -18.31 -23.25
CA GLN A 308 -25.18 -19.54 -23.11
C GLN A 308 -24.20 -20.68 -22.80
N LEU A 309 -24.12 -21.07 -21.53
CA LEU A 309 -23.43 -22.30 -21.11
C LEU A 309 -24.28 -23.48 -21.56
N ASN A 310 -24.05 -23.96 -22.79
CA ASN A 310 -24.65 -25.19 -23.26
C ASN A 310 -23.81 -26.37 -22.77
N LYS A 311 -24.43 -27.48 -22.34
CA LYS A 311 -23.70 -28.67 -21.88
C LYS A 311 -22.84 -29.31 -22.99
N ASP A 312 -23.12 -28.96 -24.24
CA ASP A 312 -22.43 -29.41 -25.45
C ASP A 312 -21.48 -28.35 -26.04
N ALA A 313 -21.16 -27.27 -25.31
CA ALA A 313 -20.28 -26.21 -25.79
C ALA A 313 -18.87 -26.77 -26.09
N ASP A 314 -18.32 -26.40 -27.25
CA ASP A 314 -16.99 -26.83 -27.65
C ASP A 314 -15.92 -26.22 -26.72
N LYS A 315 -14.79 -26.92 -26.55
CA LYS A 315 -13.68 -26.53 -25.66
C LYS A 315 -13.20 -25.09 -25.93
N ALA A 316 -13.24 -24.65 -27.19
CA ALA A 316 -12.87 -23.29 -27.59
C ALA A 316 -13.84 -22.23 -27.07
N GLU A 317 -15.15 -22.51 -27.02
CA GLU A 317 -16.16 -21.59 -26.50
C GLU A 317 -16.04 -21.44 -24.98
N LEU A 318 -15.83 -22.56 -24.28
CA LEU A 318 -15.63 -22.57 -22.83
C LEU A 318 -14.37 -21.78 -22.42
N GLU A 319 -13.28 -21.92 -23.17
CA GLU A 319 -12.05 -21.16 -22.91
C GLU A 319 -12.26 -19.66 -23.11
N LYS A 320 -12.97 -19.26 -24.17
CA LYS A 320 -13.31 -17.86 -24.42
C LYS A 320 -14.16 -17.28 -23.28
N VAL A 321 -15.16 -18.02 -22.81
CA VAL A 321 -16.00 -17.64 -21.67
C VAL A 321 -15.17 -17.50 -20.40
N ASN A 322 -14.28 -18.46 -20.12
CA ASN A 322 -13.40 -18.42 -18.95
C ASN A 322 -12.50 -17.18 -18.98
N GLN A 323 -11.86 -16.89 -20.11
CA GLN A 323 -11.01 -15.70 -20.28
C GLN A 323 -11.79 -14.40 -20.05
N MET A 324 -13.03 -14.32 -20.52
CA MET A 324 -13.89 -13.16 -20.29
C MET A 324 -14.28 -12.99 -18.81
N LEU A 325 -14.55 -14.08 -18.09
CA LEU A 325 -14.81 -14.03 -16.65
C LEU A 325 -13.58 -13.55 -15.88
N LEU A 326 -12.40 -14.06 -16.23
CA LEU A 326 -11.13 -13.61 -15.64
C LEU A 326 -10.88 -12.12 -15.93
N ALA A 327 -11.12 -11.67 -17.16
CA ALA A 327 -10.96 -10.26 -17.54
C ALA A 327 -11.94 -9.36 -16.76
N ARG A 328 -13.18 -9.81 -16.55
CA ARG A 328 -14.17 -9.12 -15.73
C ARG A 328 -13.72 -8.96 -14.29
N ASP A 329 -13.23 -10.05 -13.69
CA ASP A 329 -12.78 -10.03 -12.30
C ASP A 329 -11.56 -9.12 -12.13
N LYS A 330 -10.59 -9.19 -13.06
CA LYS A 330 -9.46 -8.26 -13.10
C LYS A 330 -9.91 -6.80 -13.22
N ALA A 331 -10.87 -6.50 -14.11
CA ALA A 331 -11.40 -5.15 -14.28
C ALA A 331 -12.11 -4.65 -13.01
N ASN A 332 -12.89 -5.49 -12.34
CA ASN A 332 -13.53 -5.15 -11.07
C ASN A 332 -12.50 -4.86 -9.97
N ILE A 333 -11.49 -5.74 -9.81
CA ILE A 333 -10.40 -5.53 -8.85
C ILE A 333 -9.67 -4.22 -9.14
N PHE A 334 -9.34 -3.97 -10.42
CA PHE A 334 -8.67 -2.75 -10.86
C PHE A 334 -9.51 -1.50 -10.56
N ASN A 335 -10.81 -1.52 -10.86
CA ASN A 335 -11.72 -0.41 -10.61
C ASN A 335 -11.97 -0.17 -9.11
N ASN A 336 -12.05 -1.23 -8.30
CA ASN A 336 -12.18 -1.08 -6.85
C ASN A 336 -10.93 -0.42 -6.24
N ARG A 337 -9.75 -0.73 -6.77
CA ARG A 337 -8.50 -0.10 -6.35
C ARG A 337 -8.39 1.35 -6.82
N ASN A 338 -8.72 1.64 -8.08
CA ASN A 338 -8.36 2.92 -8.71
C ASN A 338 -9.54 3.91 -8.88
N GLY A 339 -10.76 3.42 -8.99
CA GLY A 339 -11.92 4.21 -9.43
C GLY A 339 -12.37 5.30 -8.45
N ARG A 340 -11.90 5.27 -7.20
CA ARG A 340 -12.16 6.31 -6.18
C ARG A 340 -11.13 7.43 -6.19
N TRP A 341 -10.12 7.36 -7.03
CA TRP A 341 -8.93 8.19 -6.95
C TRP A 341 -8.59 8.87 -8.27
N VAL A 342 -8.01 10.05 -8.13
CA VAL A 342 -7.25 10.75 -9.17
C VAL A 342 -5.82 10.89 -8.69
N TYR A 343 -4.88 10.64 -9.59
CA TYR A 343 -3.47 10.54 -9.28
C TYR A 343 -2.72 11.73 -9.84
N GLU A 344 -1.88 12.37 -9.03
CA GLU A 344 -0.88 13.31 -9.51
C GLU A 344 0.27 12.52 -10.14
N ILE A 345 0.60 12.83 -11.39
CA ILE A 345 1.70 12.20 -12.12
C ILE A 345 2.80 13.23 -12.43
N VAL A 346 4.02 12.75 -12.60
CA VAL A 346 5.16 13.58 -12.98
C VAL A 346 5.02 14.13 -14.40
N GLU A 347 5.53 15.34 -14.62
CA GLU A 347 5.42 16.07 -15.89
C GLU A 347 5.93 15.28 -17.10
N TYR A 348 7.11 14.64 -16.97
CA TYR A 348 7.67 13.86 -18.09
C TYR A 348 6.71 12.74 -18.49
N LYS A 349 5.99 12.15 -17.51
CA LYS A 349 5.05 11.08 -17.77
C LYS A 349 3.82 11.60 -18.50
N PHE A 350 3.28 12.72 -18.03
CA PHE A 350 2.20 13.41 -18.71
C PHE A 350 2.57 13.74 -20.16
N LYS A 351 3.74 14.34 -20.42
CA LYS A 351 4.20 14.66 -21.79
C LYS A 351 4.37 13.44 -22.68
N SER A 352 4.81 12.30 -22.12
CA SER A 352 4.95 11.06 -22.88
C SER A 352 3.61 10.45 -23.30
N LEU A 353 2.57 10.63 -22.47
CA LEU A 353 1.20 10.18 -22.72
C LEU A 353 0.46 11.17 -23.63
N ASN A 354 0.59 12.48 -23.37
CA ASN A 354 -0.13 13.56 -24.04
C ASN A 354 0.48 13.91 -25.41
N LYS A 355 0.52 12.93 -26.32
CA LYS A 355 0.99 13.09 -27.69
C LYS A 355 -0.19 13.17 -28.67
N GLY A 356 -0.14 14.16 -29.56
CA GLY A 356 -1.07 14.29 -30.70
C GLY A 356 -0.61 13.53 -31.93
N ARG A 357 -1.50 13.34 -32.91
CA ARG A 357 -1.20 12.63 -34.16
C ARG A 357 0.02 13.20 -34.90
N ASP A 358 0.15 14.52 -34.96
CA ASP A 358 1.26 15.17 -35.68
C ASP A 358 2.62 14.96 -35.00
N SER A 359 2.64 14.56 -33.73
CA SER A 359 3.91 14.24 -33.05
C SER A 359 4.61 13.03 -33.65
N PHE A 360 3.90 12.19 -34.41
CA PHE A 360 4.47 11.00 -35.04
C PHE A 360 5.10 11.26 -36.41
N LYS A 361 4.96 12.46 -36.98
CA LYS A 361 5.69 12.88 -38.19
C LYS A 361 7.11 13.29 -37.82
#